data_AF-A0A2G5TFB9-F1
#
_entry.id   AF-A0A2G5TFB9-F1
#
_cell.length_a   1.000
_cell.length_b   1.000
_cell.length_c   1.000
_cell.angle_alpha   90.00
_cell.angle_beta   90.00
_cell.angle_gamma   90.00
#
_symmetry.space_group_name_H-M   'P 1'
#
loop_
_entity.id
_entity.type
_entity.pdbx_description
1 polymer ?
#
loop_
_entity_poly.entity_id
_entity_poly.type
_entity_poly.pdbx_seq_one_letter_code
_entity_poly.pdbx_strand_id
1 'polypeptide(L)'
;MFESKSEVVKIPPGTFCVQVPEIKEPITFGKFLGPLGFLVPFTGLDCSVVALSKVDPRYKVRAWITQLFALILIAVIVFRCYTFFQLKLSVNSMSLEWAESGMIAFMGVQSVECAYCIFSWTRRDFISSHLEKLEEVRQLRIKDNEKLDNYSTAHFKILAWTTIWTVIVMTHAVACAVQEKVILSGHSIYPILFYEILFITLLVCFHVSVFLNYFFIVNCSMTREIEYFNLELEEARKKKTLINSDLISKFSNRQCELIDWVRNANKSVGGYTCTTPISLFNSVIMAVYVFFSFHDDLPFIQAVILNLNVFATLFMTYFSLKPVCNVQFQLHDTSRILMESREFEKSDDSDVMNTYHVMIDRSLRHTARLRVLGGIPIYPTTFNIAMFFIPNLGILLSFVKKSLHSYGLEMHH
;
A
#
# COMPACT_ATOMS: atom_id res chain seq x y z
N MET A 1 82.20 -21.51 -7.01
CA MET A 1 81.27 -21.43 -8.16
C MET A 1 79.90 -21.07 -7.57
N PHE A 2 79.54 -19.78 -7.69
CA PHE A 2 78.23 -19.11 -7.52
C PHE A 2 77.49 -19.30 -6.17
N GLU A 3 77.51 -18.34 -5.26
CA GLU A 3 76.81 -17.03 -5.20
C GLU A 3 75.60 -17.10 -4.25
N SER A 4 75.76 -16.43 -3.10
CA SER A 4 74.69 -15.95 -2.23
C SER A 4 73.81 -14.95 -2.96
N LYS A 5 72.50 -14.95 -2.67
CA LYS A 5 71.72 -13.72 -2.42
C LYS A 5 70.31 -14.05 -1.91
N SER A 6 69.97 -13.46 -0.78
CA SER A 6 68.59 -13.27 -0.34
C SER A 6 67.84 -12.43 -1.37
N GLU A 7 66.73 -12.93 -1.91
CA GLU A 7 65.78 -12.08 -2.62
C GLU A 7 64.61 -11.72 -1.70
N VAL A 8 64.68 -10.48 -1.23
CA VAL A 8 63.56 -9.69 -0.74
C VAL A 8 62.56 -9.56 -1.88
N VAL A 9 61.40 -10.22 -1.78
CA VAL A 9 60.30 -9.99 -2.71
C VAL A 9 59.70 -8.62 -2.40
N LYS A 10 59.93 -7.68 -3.32
CA LYS A 10 59.34 -6.35 -3.33
C LYS A 10 57.83 -6.45 -3.47
N ILE A 11 57.08 -5.98 -2.47
CA ILE A 11 55.65 -5.70 -2.62
C ILE A 11 55.53 -4.47 -3.54
N PRO A 12 54.84 -4.54 -4.68
CA PRO A 12 54.62 -3.39 -5.53
C PRO A 12 53.76 -2.35 -4.77
N PRO A 13 54.12 -1.05 -4.80
CA PRO A 13 53.31 -0.02 -4.18
C PRO A 13 52.07 0.22 -5.06
N GLY A 14 50.89 0.11 -4.46
CA GLY A 14 49.64 0.53 -5.10
C GLY A 14 48.75 -0.58 -5.64
N THR A 15 48.47 -1.61 -4.84
CA THR A 15 47.18 -2.29 -4.93
C THR A 15 46.39 -1.92 -3.68
N PHE A 16 45.60 -0.84 -3.79
CA PHE A 16 44.41 -0.73 -2.96
C PHE A 16 43.56 -1.95 -3.30
N CYS A 17 43.73 -3.03 -2.54
CA CYS A 17 42.68 -4.01 -2.40
C CYS A 17 41.54 -3.27 -1.71
N VAL A 18 40.69 -2.62 -2.51
CA VAL A 18 39.32 -2.38 -2.10
C VAL A 18 38.83 -3.76 -1.71
N GLN A 19 38.72 -4.00 -0.40
CA GLN A 19 37.97 -5.14 0.09
C GLN A 19 36.60 -4.99 -0.54
N VAL A 20 36.32 -5.79 -1.57
CA VAL A 20 34.97 -5.94 -2.09
C VAL A 20 34.19 -6.37 -0.84
N PRO A 21 33.26 -5.55 -0.34
CA PRO A 21 32.49 -5.94 0.84
C PRO A 21 31.89 -7.32 0.56
N GLU A 22 31.90 -8.20 1.57
CA GLU A 22 31.26 -9.51 1.49
C GLU A 22 29.96 -9.37 0.68
N ILE A 23 29.87 -10.13 -0.42
CA ILE A 23 28.72 -10.06 -1.32
C ILE A 23 27.50 -10.43 -0.47
N LYS A 24 26.78 -9.41 -0.01
CA LYS A 24 25.56 -9.57 0.78
C LYS A 24 24.65 -10.49 0.01
N GLU A 25 24.09 -11.49 0.69
CA GLU A 25 23.08 -12.33 0.05
C GLU A 25 21.95 -11.42 -0.45
N PRO A 26 21.66 -11.43 -1.77
CA PRO A 26 20.61 -10.62 -2.31
C PRO A 26 19.27 -11.07 -1.74
N ILE A 27 18.39 -10.12 -1.44
CA ILE A 27 17.02 -10.46 -1.05
C ILE A 27 16.33 -11.06 -2.26
N THR A 28 16.14 -12.37 -2.23
CA THR A 28 15.39 -13.08 -3.26
C THR A 28 13.91 -12.75 -3.18
N PHE A 29 13.21 -12.84 -4.33
CA PHE A 29 11.77 -12.67 -4.42
C PHE A 29 11.00 -13.53 -3.39
N GLY A 30 11.44 -14.78 -3.20
CA GLY A 30 10.88 -15.70 -2.21
C GLY A 30 11.08 -15.27 -0.76
N LYS A 31 12.25 -14.71 -0.41
CA LYS A 31 12.48 -14.15 0.95
C LYS A 31 11.67 -12.86 1.17
N PHE A 32 11.49 -12.02 0.14
CA PHE A 32 10.78 -10.76 0.25
C PHE A 32 9.26 -10.90 0.38
N LEU A 33 8.64 -11.66 -0.53
CA LEU A 33 7.19 -11.86 -0.54
C LEU A 33 6.74 -13.08 0.26
N GLY A 34 7.67 -13.99 0.58
CA GLY A 34 7.34 -15.19 1.33
C GLY A 34 6.32 -16.08 0.60
N PRO A 35 5.43 -16.78 1.32
CA PRO A 35 4.42 -17.66 0.72
C PRO A 35 3.40 -16.91 -0.15
N LEU A 36 3.31 -15.58 -0.03
CA LEU A 36 2.40 -14.73 -0.78
C LEU A 36 2.80 -14.63 -2.26
N GLY A 37 4.10 -14.81 -2.55
CA GLY A 37 4.67 -14.89 -3.89
C GLY A 37 3.96 -15.90 -4.81
N PHE A 38 3.54 -17.01 -4.21
CA PHE A 38 2.87 -18.11 -4.90
C PHE A 38 1.43 -17.76 -5.32
N LEU A 39 0.77 -16.81 -4.66
CA LEU A 39 -0.67 -16.56 -4.85
C LEU A 39 -0.99 -15.67 -6.05
N VAL A 40 -0.04 -14.87 -6.54
CA VAL A 40 -0.28 -13.92 -7.64
C VAL A 40 -0.73 -14.59 -8.95
N PRO A 41 -0.10 -15.67 -9.44
CA PRO A 41 -0.55 -16.33 -10.66
C PRO A 41 -1.99 -16.82 -10.60
N PHE A 42 -2.46 -17.22 -9.40
CA PHE A 42 -3.83 -17.71 -9.20
C PHE A 42 -4.89 -16.60 -9.25
N THR A 43 -4.49 -15.33 -9.23
CA THR A 43 -5.44 -14.22 -9.34
C THR A 43 -6.03 -14.10 -10.74
N GLY A 44 -5.40 -14.72 -11.74
CA GLY A 44 -5.74 -14.54 -13.15
C GLY A 44 -5.38 -13.16 -13.72
N LEU A 45 -4.82 -12.27 -12.89
CA LEU A 45 -4.41 -10.91 -13.24
C LEU A 45 -2.89 -10.82 -13.48
N ASP A 46 -2.16 -11.91 -13.29
CA ASP A 46 -0.71 -11.97 -13.49
C ASP A 46 -0.35 -11.84 -14.98
N CYS A 47 0.29 -10.72 -15.31
CA CYS A 47 0.78 -10.39 -16.63
C CYS A 47 2.32 -10.40 -16.70
N SER A 48 3.00 -11.12 -15.82
CA SER A 48 4.48 -11.26 -15.83
C SER A 48 5.01 -11.77 -17.19
N VAL A 49 4.23 -12.59 -17.90
CA VAL A 49 4.56 -13.08 -19.25
C VAL A 49 4.71 -11.93 -20.26
N VAL A 50 4.02 -10.80 -20.04
CA VAL A 50 4.16 -9.60 -20.87
C VAL A 50 5.54 -8.98 -20.68
N ALA A 51 6.02 -8.87 -19.44
CA ALA A 51 7.36 -8.36 -19.18
C ALA A 51 8.41 -9.24 -19.86
N LEU A 52 8.27 -10.57 -19.76
CA LEU A 52 9.13 -11.54 -20.44
C LEU A 52 9.09 -11.41 -21.97
N SER A 53 7.92 -11.13 -22.56
CA SER A 53 7.77 -10.99 -24.02
C SER A 53 8.52 -9.79 -24.62
N LYS A 54 8.92 -8.82 -23.78
CA LYS A 54 9.77 -7.70 -24.22
C LYS A 54 11.22 -8.15 -24.44
N VAL A 55 11.65 -9.20 -23.75
CA VAL A 55 13.01 -9.75 -23.83
C VAL A 55 13.06 -10.91 -24.81
N ASP A 56 12.07 -11.80 -24.80
CA ASP A 56 12.00 -12.95 -25.69
C ASP A 56 10.69 -12.95 -26.53
N PRO A 57 10.78 -12.83 -27.88
CA PRO A 57 9.61 -12.78 -28.75
C PRO A 57 8.75 -14.06 -28.75
N ARG A 58 9.26 -15.20 -28.27
CA ARG A 58 8.52 -16.47 -28.20
C ARG A 58 7.29 -16.38 -27.28
N TYR A 59 7.31 -15.49 -26.30
CA TYR A 59 6.21 -15.31 -25.35
C TYR A 59 5.11 -14.34 -25.84
N LYS A 60 5.24 -13.73 -27.02
CA LYS A 60 4.28 -12.71 -27.51
C LYS A 60 2.84 -13.21 -27.55
N VAL A 61 2.59 -14.38 -28.11
CA VAL A 61 1.22 -14.93 -28.22
C VAL A 61 0.63 -15.19 -26.83
N ARG A 62 1.42 -15.82 -25.94
CA ARG A 62 1.01 -16.08 -24.56
C ARG A 62 0.74 -14.79 -23.79
N ALA A 63 1.57 -13.76 -23.99
CA ALA A 63 1.40 -12.44 -23.38
C ALA A 63 0.07 -11.78 -23.79
N TRP A 64 -0.29 -11.84 -25.09
CA TRP A 64 -1.57 -11.36 -25.58
C TRP A 64 -2.75 -12.09 -24.94
N ILE A 65 -2.69 -13.43 -24.85
CA ILE A 65 -3.74 -14.24 -24.21
C ILE A 65 -3.89 -13.88 -22.73
N THR A 66 -2.78 -13.78 -21.98
CA THR A 66 -2.83 -13.42 -20.55
C THR A 66 -3.38 -12.02 -20.33
N GLN A 67 -3.05 -11.06 -21.20
CA GLN A 67 -3.59 -9.70 -21.11
C GLN A 67 -5.08 -9.67 -21.38
N LEU A 68 -5.55 -10.37 -22.42
CA LEU A 68 -6.96 -10.42 -22.75
C LEU A 68 -7.77 -11.04 -21.60
N PHE A 69 -7.27 -12.13 -21.02
CA PHE A 69 -7.90 -12.77 -19.88
C PHE A 69 -7.95 -11.84 -18.65
N ALA A 70 -6.85 -11.16 -18.32
CA ALA A 70 -6.82 -10.20 -17.22
C ALA A 70 -7.79 -9.03 -17.45
N LEU A 71 -7.92 -8.52 -18.68
CA LEU A 71 -8.88 -7.46 -19.02
C LEU A 71 -10.33 -7.93 -18.88
N ILE A 72 -10.64 -9.17 -19.25
CA ILE A 72 -11.97 -9.76 -19.03
C ILE A 72 -12.27 -9.84 -17.53
N LEU A 73 -11.31 -10.30 -16.71
CA LEU A 73 -11.50 -10.34 -15.25
C LEU A 73 -11.71 -8.95 -14.65
N ILE A 74 -10.95 -7.95 -15.07
CA ILE A 74 -11.15 -6.56 -14.65
C ILE A 74 -12.55 -6.07 -15.06
N ALA A 75 -13.01 -6.38 -16.27
CA ALA A 75 -14.35 -6.01 -16.74
C ALA A 75 -15.45 -6.65 -15.88
N VAL A 76 -15.29 -7.92 -15.47
CA VAL A 76 -16.22 -8.61 -14.56
C VAL A 76 -16.25 -7.94 -13.18
N ILE A 77 -15.10 -7.53 -12.64
CA ILE A 77 -15.02 -6.82 -11.35
C ILE A 77 -15.67 -5.43 -11.45
N VAL A 78 -15.43 -4.71 -12.55
CA VAL A 78 -16.08 -3.42 -12.84
C VAL A 78 -17.59 -3.58 -12.97
N PHE A 79 -18.05 -4.62 -13.67
CA PHE A 79 -19.47 -4.94 -13.80
C PHE A 79 -20.11 -5.16 -12.42
N ARG A 80 -19.49 -5.95 -11.54
CA ARG A 80 -19.95 -6.11 -10.15
C ARG A 80 -20.05 -4.78 -9.41
N CYS A 81 -19.00 -3.95 -9.49
CA CYS A 81 -19.00 -2.63 -8.86
C CYS A 81 -20.14 -1.74 -9.39
N TYR A 82 -20.35 -1.75 -10.71
CA TYR A 82 -21.41 -1.01 -11.38
C TYR A 82 -22.81 -1.48 -10.93
N THR A 83 -23.02 -2.80 -10.81
CA THR A 83 -24.29 -3.36 -10.33
C THR A 83 -24.67 -2.82 -8.96
N PHE A 84 -23.73 -2.73 -8.01
CA PHE A 84 -24.01 -2.13 -6.69
C PHE A 84 -24.29 -0.63 -6.76
N PHE A 85 -23.64 0.12 -7.66
CA PHE A 85 -23.98 1.53 -7.88
C PHE A 85 -25.37 1.72 -8.51
N GLN A 86 -25.77 0.85 -9.43
CA GLN A 86 -27.12 0.88 -10.00
C GLN A 86 -28.16 0.58 -8.94
N LEU A 87 -27.94 -0.44 -8.11
CA LEU A 87 -28.82 -0.74 -6.97
C LEU A 87 -28.97 0.47 -6.04
N LYS A 88 -27.86 1.15 -5.73
CA LYS A 88 -27.88 2.37 -4.91
C LYS A 88 -28.72 3.49 -5.52
N LEU A 89 -28.68 3.65 -6.84
CA LEU A 89 -29.39 4.72 -7.54
C LEU A 89 -30.88 4.40 -7.77
N SER A 90 -31.25 3.12 -7.80
CA SER A 90 -32.63 2.69 -8.02
C SER A 90 -33.51 2.72 -6.77
N VAL A 91 -32.92 2.89 -5.59
CA VAL A 91 -33.62 2.82 -4.30
C VAL A 91 -33.73 4.20 -3.64
N ASN A 92 -34.65 4.34 -2.70
CA ASN A 92 -34.87 5.59 -1.98
C ASN A 92 -33.62 6.02 -1.23
N SER A 93 -33.23 7.29 -1.37
CA SER A 93 -32.10 7.85 -0.63
C SER A 93 -32.34 7.75 0.88
N MET A 94 -31.28 7.47 1.64
CA MET A 94 -31.35 7.27 3.10
C MET A 94 -32.14 6.02 3.57
N SER A 95 -32.50 5.11 2.66
CA SER A 95 -32.98 3.76 3.03
C SER A 95 -31.82 2.84 3.45
N LEU A 96 -32.15 1.70 4.06
CA LEU A 96 -31.16 0.67 4.39
C LEU A 96 -30.49 0.12 3.12
N GLU A 97 -31.28 -0.16 2.08
CA GLU A 97 -30.78 -0.65 0.78
C GLU A 97 -29.80 0.32 0.13
N TRP A 98 -30.08 1.62 0.21
CA TRP A 98 -29.19 2.67 -0.30
C TRP A 98 -27.85 2.68 0.43
N ALA A 99 -27.87 2.53 1.75
CA ALA A 99 -26.68 2.55 2.56
C ALA A 99 -25.84 1.27 2.39
N GLU A 100 -26.47 0.10 2.40
CA GLU A 100 -25.79 -1.18 2.21
C GLU A 100 -25.17 -1.28 0.80
N SER A 101 -25.94 -0.97 -0.24
CA SER A 101 -25.44 -0.94 -1.61
C SER A 101 -24.33 0.08 -1.80
N GLY A 102 -24.45 1.27 -1.18
CA GLY A 102 -23.40 2.29 -1.18
C GLY A 102 -22.11 1.81 -0.55
N MET A 103 -22.18 1.19 0.64
CA MET A 103 -21.03 0.59 1.32
C MET A 103 -20.29 -0.39 0.40
N ILE A 104 -21.01 -1.36 -0.17
CA ILE A 104 -20.42 -2.41 -1.00
C ILE A 104 -19.93 -1.86 -2.34
N ALA A 105 -20.64 -0.91 -2.96
CA ALA A 105 -20.23 -0.27 -4.21
C ALA A 105 -18.90 0.47 -4.04
N PHE A 106 -18.74 1.23 -2.95
CA PHE A 106 -17.51 1.96 -2.69
C PHE A 106 -16.33 1.04 -2.32
N MET A 107 -16.58 -0.08 -1.61
CA MET A 107 -15.58 -1.16 -1.51
C MET A 107 -15.27 -1.78 -2.88
N GLY A 108 -16.26 -1.85 -3.77
CA GLY A 108 -16.11 -2.30 -5.15
C GLY A 108 -15.10 -1.45 -5.94
N VAL A 109 -15.11 -0.13 -5.78
CA VAL A 109 -14.12 0.75 -6.44
C VAL A 109 -12.70 0.39 -6.02
N GLN A 110 -12.48 0.15 -4.73
CA GLN A 110 -11.18 -0.31 -4.24
C GLN A 110 -10.76 -1.63 -4.91
N SER A 111 -11.68 -2.59 -5.05
CA SER A 111 -11.35 -3.87 -5.69
C SER A 111 -10.91 -3.70 -7.15
N VAL A 112 -11.56 -2.81 -7.90
CA VAL A 112 -11.16 -2.48 -9.27
C VAL A 112 -9.74 -1.91 -9.30
N GLU A 113 -9.43 -0.97 -8.41
CA GLU A 113 -8.09 -0.36 -8.31
C GLU A 113 -7.02 -1.38 -7.89
N CYS A 114 -7.34 -2.31 -6.98
CA CYS A 114 -6.44 -3.42 -6.60
C CYS A 114 -6.14 -4.32 -7.81
N ALA A 115 -7.18 -4.70 -8.57
CA ALA A 115 -7.03 -5.53 -9.76
C ALA A 115 -6.16 -4.85 -10.83
N TYR A 116 -6.41 -3.56 -11.08
CA TYR A 116 -5.60 -2.77 -12.00
C TYR A 116 -4.14 -2.67 -11.54
N CYS A 117 -3.90 -2.54 -10.23
CA CYS A 117 -2.54 -2.51 -9.71
C CYS A 117 -1.81 -3.84 -9.88
N ILE A 118 -2.44 -4.99 -9.59
CA ILE A 118 -1.82 -6.31 -9.85
C ILE A 118 -1.46 -6.44 -11.33
N PHE A 119 -2.41 -6.12 -12.23
CA PHE A 119 -2.18 -6.13 -13.67
C PHE A 119 -1.00 -5.23 -14.07
N SER A 120 -0.97 -3.99 -13.57
CA SER A 120 0.07 -3.01 -13.89
C SER A 120 1.44 -3.42 -13.34
N TRP A 121 1.50 -3.91 -12.11
CA TRP A 121 2.75 -4.27 -11.44
C TRP A 121 3.40 -5.50 -12.08
N THR A 122 2.62 -6.54 -12.37
CA THR A 122 3.12 -7.76 -13.02
C THR A 122 3.52 -7.49 -14.48
N ARG A 123 2.72 -6.69 -15.22
CA ARG A 123 3.06 -6.28 -16.59
C ARG A 123 4.36 -5.47 -16.71
N ARG A 124 4.70 -4.71 -15.67
CA ARG A 124 5.87 -3.82 -15.66
C ARG A 124 7.07 -4.40 -14.89
N ASP A 125 6.93 -5.61 -14.36
CA ASP A 125 7.93 -6.25 -13.49
C ASP A 125 8.34 -5.37 -12.29
N PHE A 126 7.34 -4.69 -11.70
CA PHE A 126 7.57 -3.68 -10.66
C PHE A 126 8.30 -4.25 -9.44
N ILE A 127 7.98 -5.47 -9.02
CA ILE A 127 8.60 -6.08 -7.83
C ILE A 127 10.08 -6.38 -8.05
N SER A 128 10.49 -6.84 -9.24
CA SER A 128 11.91 -7.05 -9.52
C SER A 128 12.67 -5.73 -9.45
N SER A 129 12.17 -4.68 -10.11
CA SER A 129 12.79 -3.35 -10.04
C SER A 129 12.81 -2.78 -8.61
N HIS A 130 11.79 -3.07 -7.79
CA HIS A 130 11.75 -2.68 -6.38
C HIS A 130 12.83 -3.39 -5.57
N LEU A 131 13.07 -4.68 -5.83
CA LEU A 131 14.10 -5.47 -5.15
C LEU A 131 15.51 -5.04 -5.57
N GLU A 132 15.73 -4.76 -6.85
CA GLU A 132 17.00 -4.21 -7.35
C GLU A 132 17.33 -2.89 -6.63
N LYS A 133 16.34 -1.99 -6.52
CA LYS A 133 16.53 -0.71 -5.83
C LYS A 133 16.71 -0.87 -4.32
N LEU A 134 16.00 -1.81 -3.70
CA LEU A 134 16.21 -2.16 -2.30
C LEU A 134 17.64 -2.64 -2.08
N GLU A 135 18.17 -3.51 -2.94
CA GLU A 135 19.54 -4.01 -2.82
C GLU A 135 20.58 -2.89 -2.96
N GLU A 136 20.40 -1.98 -3.92
CA GLU A 136 21.26 -0.81 -4.08
C GLU A 136 21.29 0.05 -2.81
N VAL A 137 20.13 0.33 -2.21
CA VAL A 137 20.04 1.09 -0.96
C VAL A 137 20.65 0.33 0.23
N ARG A 138 20.53 -1.00 0.26
CA ARG A 138 21.13 -1.87 1.30
C ARG A 138 22.66 -1.84 1.25
N GLN A 139 23.23 -1.74 0.06
CA GLN A 139 24.68 -1.63 -0.12
C GLN A 139 25.22 -0.27 0.37
N LEU A 140 24.38 0.77 0.38
CA LEU A 140 24.72 2.11 0.87
C LEU A 140 24.56 2.28 2.39
N ARG A 141 24.17 1.24 3.14
CA ARG A 141 24.08 1.27 4.61
C ARG A 141 25.47 1.48 5.23
N ILE A 142 25.53 2.22 6.33
CA ILE A 142 26.78 2.42 7.08
C ILE A 142 27.02 1.24 8.02
N LYS A 143 25.95 0.72 8.64
CA LYS A 143 25.97 -0.50 9.44
C LYS A 143 24.97 -1.51 8.89
N ASP A 144 25.33 -2.78 8.96
CA ASP A 144 24.42 -3.85 8.56
C ASP A 144 23.49 -4.28 9.69
N ASN A 145 22.26 -4.63 9.30
CA ASN A 145 21.20 -5.02 10.21
C ASN A 145 20.33 -6.12 9.60
N GLU A 146 20.70 -7.37 9.80
CA GLU A 146 19.96 -8.55 9.31
C GLU A 146 18.52 -8.62 9.83
N LYS A 147 18.26 -8.09 11.04
CA LYS A 147 16.89 -8.07 11.59
C LYS A 147 15.96 -7.18 10.76
N LEU A 148 16.51 -6.17 10.09
CA LEU A 148 15.76 -5.28 9.20
C LEU A 148 15.29 -5.99 7.93
N ASP A 149 16.02 -7.02 7.49
CA ASP A 149 15.76 -7.75 6.25
C ASP A 149 14.80 -8.93 6.44
N ASN A 150 14.43 -9.24 7.69
CA ASN A 150 13.42 -10.25 8.00
C ASN A 150 11.98 -9.68 7.89
N TYR A 151 11.19 -10.19 6.94
CA TYR A 151 9.81 -9.77 6.70
C TYR A 151 8.74 -10.73 7.25
N SER A 152 9.10 -11.86 7.88
CA SER A 152 8.15 -12.90 8.29
C SER A 152 7.03 -12.39 9.22
N THR A 153 7.38 -11.53 10.18
CA THR A 153 6.39 -10.93 11.09
C THR A 153 5.42 -10.01 10.34
N ALA A 154 5.90 -9.30 9.32
CA ALA A 154 5.06 -8.46 8.49
C ALA A 154 4.09 -9.32 7.66
N HIS A 155 4.59 -10.39 7.03
CA HIS A 155 3.76 -11.36 6.28
C HIS A 155 2.64 -11.93 7.12
N PHE A 156 2.95 -12.44 8.32
CA PHE A 156 1.95 -13.04 9.20
C PHE A 156 0.87 -12.03 9.60
N LYS A 157 1.28 -10.81 9.98
CA LYS A 157 0.33 -9.75 10.34
C LYS A 157 -0.62 -9.44 9.20
N ILE A 158 -0.12 -9.15 8.00
CA ILE A 158 -0.99 -8.76 6.89
C ILE A 158 -1.85 -9.94 6.39
N LEU A 159 -1.35 -11.18 6.43
CA LEU A 159 -2.10 -12.36 6.04
C LEU A 159 -3.27 -12.64 7.00
N ALA A 160 -3.03 -12.60 8.32
CA ALA A 160 -4.08 -12.81 9.32
C ALA A 160 -5.22 -11.80 9.15
N TRP A 161 -4.83 -10.55 8.95
CA TRP A 161 -5.73 -9.42 8.78
C TRP A 161 -6.56 -9.47 7.47
N THR A 162 -5.92 -9.77 6.33
CA THR A 162 -6.61 -9.96 5.04
C THR A 162 -7.52 -11.20 5.04
N THR A 163 -7.17 -12.23 5.82
CA THR A 163 -8.02 -13.40 6.03
C THR A 163 -9.29 -13.04 6.81
N ILE A 164 -9.15 -12.29 7.92
CA ILE A 164 -10.32 -11.81 8.70
C ILE A 164 -11.25 -10.97 7.82
N TRP A 165 -10.71 -10.05 7.04
CA TRP A 165 -11.49 -9.24 6.12
C TRP A 165 -12.22 -10.10 5.07
N THR A 166 -11.53 -11.07 4.48
CA THR A 166 -12.12 -12.00 3.50
C THR A 166 -13.28 -12.78 4.12
N VAL A 167 -13.12 -13.29 5.34
CA VAL A 167 -14.17 -14.04 6.05
C VAL A 167 -15.40 -13.16 6.26
N ILE A 168 -15.23 -11.89 6.66
CA ILE A 168 -16.34 -10.96 6.87
C ILE A 168 -17.11 -10.71 5.56
N VAL A 169 -16.40 -10.35 4.49
CA VAL A 169 -17.02 -10.03 3.20
C VAL A 169 -17.67 -11.26 2.57
N MET A 170 -17.04 -12.43 2.69
CA MET A 170 -17.63 -13.68 2.23
C MET A 170 -18.84 -14.10 3.06
N THR A 171 -18.83 -13.86 4.37
CA THR A 171 -20.01 -14.14 5.23
C THR A 171 -21.21 -13.31 4.77
N HIS A 172 -20.99 -12.04 4.43
CA HIS A 172 -22.02 -11.19 3.83
C HIS A 172 -22.52 -11.75 2.50
N ALA A 173 -21.62 -12.06 1.57
CA ALA A 173 -21.99 -12.59 0.26
C ALA A 173 -22.72 -13.94 0.32
N VAL A 174 -22.29 -14.85 1.20
CA VAL A 174 -22.94 -16.15 1.42
C VAL A 174 -24.32 -15.94 2.04
N ALA A 175 -24.47 -15.05 3.02
CA ALA A 175 -25.76 -14.75 3.62
C ALA A 175 -26.75 -14.15 2.61
N CYS A 176 -26.28 -13.27 1.71
CA CYS A 176 -27.07 -12.78 0.58
C CYS A 176 -27.53 -13.93 -0.32
N ALA A 177 -26.63 -14.83 -0.72
CA ALA A 177 -26.96 -15.96 -1.58
C ALA A 177 -27.95 -16.96 -0.93
N VAL A 178 -27.81 -17.24 0.37
CA VAL A 178 -28.74 -18.10 1.13
C VAL A 178 -30.14 -17.49 1.22
N GLN A 179 -30.22 -16.15 1.25
CA GLN A 179 -31.49 -15.42 1.27
C GLN A 179 -32.02 -15.12 -0.15
N GLU A 180 -31.36 -15.61 -1.20
CA GLU A 180 -31.71 -15.38 -2.61
C GLU A 180 -31.68 -13.89 -3.02
N LYS A 181 -30.76 -13.12 -2.41
CA LYS A 181 -30.63 -11.68 -2.58
C LYS A 181 -29.23 -11.29 -3.05
N VAL A 182 -29.12 -10.09 -3.62
CA VAL A 182 -27.83 -9.47 -3.98
C VAL A 182 -27.23 -8.66 -2.83
N ILE A 183 -28.09 -8.03 -2.02
CA ILE A 183 -27.77 -7.32 -0.77
C ILE A 183 -28.77 -7.79 0.30
N LEU A 184 -28.39 -7.80 1.58
CA LEU A 184 -29.21 -8.38 2.66
C LEU A 184 -30.57 -7.69 2.82
N SER A 185 -30.56 -6.36 2.68
CA SER A 185 -31.76 -5.52 2.78
C SER A 185 -32.66 -5.59 1.55
N GLY A 186 -32.13 -6.03 0.40
CA GLY A 186 -32.83 -5.99 -0.88
C GLY A 186 -33.92 -7.04 -1.05
N HIS A 187 -34.63 -6.94 -2.16
CA HIS A 187 -35.59 -7.95 -2.60
C HIS A 187 -34.93 -9.14 -3.31
N SER A 188 -35.64 -10.27 -3.34
CA SER A 188 -35.19 -11.45 -4.09
C SER A 188 -35.19 -11.18 -5.58
N ILE A 189 -34.11 -11.60 -6.26
CA ILE A 189 -33.87 -11.35 -7.68
C ILE A 189 -33.66 -12.71 -8.38
N TYR A 190 -33.62 -12.73 -9.72
CA TYR A 190 -33.32 -13.91 -10.52
C TYR A 190 -32.15 -14.75 -9.98
N PRO A 191 -32.30 -16.09 -9.86
CA PRO A 191 -31.31 -16.98 -9.24
C PRO A 191 -29.89 -16.88 -9.75
N ILE A 192 -29.74 -16.62 -11.04
CA ILE A 192 -28.44 -16.51 -11.71
C ILE A 192 -27.61 -15.37 -11.10
N LEU A 193 -28.24 -14.24 -10.77
CA LEU A 193 -27.53 -13.02 -10.35
C LEU A 193 -26.94 -13.13 -8.95
N PHE A 194 -27.63 -13.74 -7.98
CA PHE A 194 -27.08 -13.84 -6.62
C PHE A 194 -25.95 -14.88 -6.50
N TYR A 195 -26.03 -16.00 -7.24
CA TYR A 195 -24.92 -16.96 -7.29
C TYR A 195 -23.71 -16.39 -8.04
N GLU A 196 -23.94 -15.69 -9.15
CA GLU A 196 -22.86 -15.04 -9.90
C GLU A 196 -22.11 -14.01 -9.01
N ILE A 197 -22.85 -13.16 -8.30
CA ILE A 197 -22.24 -12.15 -7.41
C ILE A 197 -21.45 -12.79 -6.26
N LEU A 198 -21.86 -13.95 -5.75
CA LEU A 198 -21.09 -14.71 -4.76
C LEU A 198 -19.71 -15.12 -5.32
N PHE A 199 -19.66 -15.72 -6.51
CA PHE A 199 -18.39 -16.16 -7.13
C PHE A 199 -17.50 -14.97 -7.51
N ILE A 200 -18.08 -13.89 -8.05
CA ILE A 200 -17.31 -12.68 -8.33
C ILE A 200 -16.79 -12.06 -7.02
N THR A 201 -17.57 -12.11 -5.92
CA THR A 201 -17.12 -11.62 -4.62
C THR A 201 -15.97 -12.46 -4.05
N LEU A 202 -15.97 -13.78 -4.25
CA LEU A 202 -14.84 -14.64 -3.90
C LEU A 202 -13.58 -14.26 -4.68
N LEU A 203 -13.71 -14.07 -6.00
CA LEU A 203 -12.62 -13.58 -6.84
C LEU A 203 -12.11 -12.22 -6.36
N VAL A 204 -13.02 -11.32 -5.96
CA VAL A 204 -12.70 -10.02 -5.36
C VAL A 204 -11.89 -10.16 -4.09
N CYS A 205 -12.36 -10.98 -3.15
CA CYS A 205 -11.67 -11.17 -1.89
C CYS A 205 -10.25 -11.73 -2.09
N PHE A 206 -10.10 -12.65 -3.05
CA PHE A 206 -8.81 -13.24 -3.37
C PHE A 206 -7.81 -12.21 -3.90
N HIS A 207 -8.15 -11.48 -4.97
CA HIS A 207 -7.18 -10.54 -5.55
C HIS A 207 -6.92 -9.33 -4.66
N VAL A 208 -7.93 -8.83 -3.93
CA VAL A 208 -7.74 -7.72 -2.98
C VAL A 208 -6.78 -8.13 -1.86
N SER A 209 -6.93 -9.35 -1.33
CA SER A 209 -6.01 -9.89 -0.32
C SER A 209 -4.60 -9.98 -0.87
N VAL A 210 -4.42 -10.55 -2.07
CA VAL A 210 -3.09 -10.66 -2.70
C VAL A 210 -2.45 -9.28 -2.90
N PHE A 211 -3.20 -8.32 -3.45
CA PHE A 211 -2.70 -6.96 -3.67
C PHE A 211 -2.30 -6.28 -2.35
N LEU A 212 -3.16 -6.29 -1.33
CA LEU A 212 -2.87 -5.63 -0.06
C LEU A 212 -1.63 -6.21 0.64
N ASN A 213 -1.44 -7.52 0.54
CA ASN A 213 -0.24 -8.18 1.05
C ASN A 213 1.03 -7.61 0.40
N TYR A 214 1.05 -7.51 -0.93
CA TYR A 214 2.18 -6.95 -1.68
C TYR A 214 2.39 -5.47 -1.38
N PHE A 215 1.31 -4.69 -1.43
CA PHE A 215 1.33 -3.26 -1.14
C PHE A 215 1.85 -2.95 0.26
N PHE A 216 1.43 -3.71 1.26
CA PHE A 216 1.89 -3.54 2.63
C PHE A 216 3.39 -3.84 2.76
N ILE A 217 3.88 -4.93 2.16
CA ILE A 217 5.30 -5.32 2.24
C ILE A 217 6.20 -4.33 1.52
N VAL A 218 5.81 -3.86 0.33
CA VAL A 218 6.53 -2.83 -0.43
C VAL A 218 6.66 -1.53 0.36
N ASN A 219 5.58 -1.05 0.97
CA ASN A 219 5.63 0.17 1.78
C ASN A 219 6.35 -0.05 3.12
N CYS A 220 6.26 -1.25 3.70
CA CYS A 220 6.97 -1.62 4.91
C CYS A 220 8.48 -1.64 4.68
N SER A 221 8.95 -2.17 3.54
CA SER A 221 10.38 -2.17 3.21
C SER A 221 10.94 -0.75 3.09
N MET A 222 10.21 0.15 2.40
CA MET A 222 10.60 1.56 2.30
C MET A 222 10.60 2.25 3.67
N THR A 223 9.55 2.04 4.47
CA THR A 223 9.44 2.64 5.82
C THR A 223 10.63 2.22 6.69
N ARG A 224 10.92 0.91 6.75
CA ARG A 224 11.99 0.37 7.58
C ARG A 224 13.35 0.92 7.16
N GLU A 225 13.59 1.06 5.86
CA GLU A 225 14.87 1.59 5.39
C GLU A 225 15.07 3.06 5.65
N ILE A 226 14.04 3.87 5.45
CA ILE A 226 14.12 5.31 5.72
C ILE A 226 14.22 5.56 7.23
N GLU A 227 13.48 4.79 8.03
CA GLU A 227 13.61 4.82 9.49
C GLU A 227 15.03 4.44 9.93
N TYR A 228 15.63 3.40 9.35
CA TYR A 228 17.00 3.01 9.66
C TYR A 228 18.02 4.06 9.25
N PHE A 229 17.86 4.64 8.06
CA PHE A 229 18.65 5.79 7.61
C PHE A 229 18.54 6.96 8.60
N ASN A 230 17.34 7.30 9.06
CA ASN A 230 17.11 8.37 10.05
C ASN A 230 17.79 8.05 11.39
N LEU A 231 17.75 6.81 11.85
CA LEU A 231 18.44 6.38 13.06
C LEU A 231 19.96 6.53 12.93
N GLU A 232 20.54 6.11 11.81
CA GLU A 232 21.98 6.27 11.56
C GLU A 232 22.39 7.75 11.47
N LEU A 233 21.58 8.58 10.80
CA LEU A 233 21.81 10.02 10.68
C LEU A 233 21.75 10.71 12.04
N GLU A 234 20.76 10.36 12.86
CA GLU A 234 20.59 10.87 14.23
C GLU A 234 21.74 10.42 15.16
N GLU A 235 22.20 9.17 15.04
CA GLU A 235 23.38 8.69 15.75
C GLU A 235 24.65 9.45 15.35
N ALA A 236 24.86 9.67 14.06
CA ALA A 236 26.01 10.39 13.54
C ALA A 236 26.01 11.86 14.01
N ARG A 237 24.83 12.49 14.00
CA ARG A 237 24.62 13.83 14.55
C ARG A 237 24.98 13.89 16.03
N LYS A 238 24.46 12.96 16.85
CA LYS A 238 24.76 12.92 18.29
C LYS A 238 26.24 12.75 18.58
N LYS A 239 26.95 11.99 17.75
CA LYS A 239 28.40 11.76 17.84
C LYS A 239 29.23 12.88 17.22
N LYS A 240 28.59 13.88 16.60
CA LYS A 240 29.23 14.99 15.87
C LYS A 240 30.18 14.52 14.76
N THR A 241 29.85 13.41 14.11
CA THR A 241 30.69 12.83 13.05
C THR A 241 30.32 13.32 11.66
N LEU A 242 29.23 14.10 11.51
CA LEU A 242 28.75 14.57 10.21
C LEU A 242 29.63 15.68 9.59
N ILE A 243 30.56 16.25 10.36
CA ILE A 243 31.60 17.16 9.86
C ILE A 243 32.56 16.43 8.90
N ASN A 244 32.63 15.09 8.95
CA ASN A 244 33.43 14.31 8.02
C ASN A 244 32.79 14.33 6.61
N SER A 245 33.49 14.95 5.65
CA SER A 245 33.07 15.08 4.24
C SER A 245 32.71 13.74 3.57
N ASP A 246 33.47 12.66 3.83
CA ASP A 246 33.16 11.34 3.27
C ASP A 246 31.86 10.76 3.86
N LEU A 247 31.63 10.96 5.16
CA LEU A 247 30.44 10.43 5.84
C LEU A 247 29.17 11.15 5.39
N ILE A 248 29.20 12.48 5.31
CA ILE A 248 28.03 13.25 4.87
C ILE A 248 27.72 13.01 3.38
N SER A 249 28.74 12.83 2.55
CA SER A 249 28.57 12.46 1.14
C SER A 249 27.86 11.09 1.00
N LYS A 250 28.26 10.09 1.81
CA LYS A 250 27.58 8.79 1.86
C LYS A 250 26.09 8.91 2.26
N PHE A 251 25.79 9.71 3.29
CA PHE A 251 24.40 9.99 3.67
C PHE A 251 23.63 10.72 2.56
N SER A 252 24.25 11.69 1.89
CA SER A 252 23.65 12.43 0.79
C SER A 252 23.31 11.53 -0.39
N ASN A 253 24.20 10.62 -0.76
CA ASN A 253 23.97 9.66 -1.84
C ASN A 253 22.82 8.71 -1.50
N ARG A 254 22.85 8.09 -0.31
CA ARG A 254 21.75 7.20 0.11
C ARG A 254 20.41 7.93 0.22
N GLN A 255 20.40 9.18 0.68
CA GLN A 255 19.18 9.98 0.72
C GLN A 255 18.60 10.21 -0.68
N CYS A 256 19.45 10.49 -1.67
CA CYS A 256 19.03 10.64 -3.06
C CYS A 256 18.35 9.36 -3.56
N GLU A 257 18.97 8.21 -3.33
CA GLU A 257 18.43 6.91 -3.74
C GLU A 257 17.13 6.55 -3.02
N LEU A 258 17.02 6.84 -1.73
CA LEU A 258 15.78 6.65 -0.96
C LEU A 258 14.62 7.49 -1.51
N ILE A 259 14.88 8.77 -1.82
CA ILE A 259 13.85 9.67 -2.37
C ILE A 259 13.42 9.21 -3.76
N ASP A 260 14.36 8.79 -4.62
CA ASP A 260 14.03 8.32 -5.95
C ASP A 260 13.28 6.98 -5.92
N TRP A 261 13.70 6.05 -5.05
CA TRP A 261 13.01 4.79 -4.82
C TRP A 261 11.55 5.02 -4.41
N VAL A 262 11.29 5.88 -3.42
CA VAL A 262 9.93 6.21 -3.00
C VAL A 262 9.15 6.89 -4.12
N ARG A 263 9.77 7.80 -4.88
CA ARG A 263 9.12 8.46 -6.02
C ARG A 263 8.66 7.43 -7.06
N ASN A 264 9.50 6.47 -7.39
CA ASN A 264 9.19 5.45 -8.40
C ASN A 264 8.11 4.48 -7.90
N ALA A 265 8.17 4.06 -6.64
CA ALA A 265 7.09 3.30 -6.00
C ALA A 265 5.77 4.09 -6.02
N ASN A 266 5.79 5.38 -5.67
CA ASN A 266 4.60 6.24 -5.64
C ASN A 266 3.99 6.46 -7.03
N LYS A 267 4.77 6.48 -8.10
CA LYS A 267 4.24 6.49 -9.48
C LYS A 267 3.46 5.21 -9.81
N SER A 268 3.90 4.06 -9.29
CA SER A 268 3.25 2.76 -9.53
C SER A 268 1.93 2.59 -8.75
N VAL A 269 1.78 3.29 -7.62
CA VAL A 269 0.60 3.22 -6.73
C VAL A 269 -0.23 4.51 -6.73
N GLY A 270 0.16 5.49 -7.54
CA GLY A 270 -0.45 6.82 -7.56
C GLY A 270 -1.94 6.80 -7.89
N GLY A 271 -2.35 5.94 -8.83
CA GLY A 271 -3.77 5.72 -9.15
C GLY A 271 -4.56 5.23 -7.94
N TYR A 272 -4.11 4.12 -7.35
CA TYR A 272 -4.70 3.52 -6.14
C TYR A 272 -4.83 4.54 -5.00
N THR A 273 -3.74 5.22 -4.66
CA THR A 273 -3.71 6.17 -3.52
C THR A 273 -4.45 7.49 -3.78
N CYS A 274 -4.79 7.80 -5.04
CA CYS A 274 -5.53 9.00 -5.41
C CYS A 274 -7.05 8.85 -5.19
N THR A 275 -7.62 7.73 -5.62
CA THR A 275 -9.08 7.50 -5.70
C THR A 275 -9.61 6.57 -4.60
N THR A 276 -8.83 5.54 -4.23
CA THR A 276 -9.24 4.51 -3.27
C THR A 276 -9.59 5.08 -1.89
N PRO A 277 -8.81 6.02 -1.30
CA PRO A 277 -9.11 6.53 0.03
C PRO A 277 -10.49 7.18 0.16
N ILE A 278 -10.94 7.90 -0.87
CA ILE A 278 -12.26 8.55 -0.85
C ILE A 278 -13.38 7.54 -0.98
N SER A 279 -13.18 6.52 -1.82
CA SER A 279 -14.15 5.43 -1.93
C SER A 279 -14.27 4.73 -0.58
N LEU A 280 -13.15 4.39 0.05
CA LEU A 280 -13.13 3.81 1.39
C LEU A 280 -13.78 4.70 2.45
N PHE A 281 -13.53 6.01 2.44
CA PHE A 281 -14.20 6.94 3.34
C PHE A 281 -15.72 6.96 3.15
N ASN A 282 -16.20 6.99 1.91
CA ASN A 282 -17.63 6.89 1.64
C ASN A 282 -18.20 5.54 2.09
N SER A 283 -17.46 4.44 1.90
CA SER A 283 -17.88 3.14 2.40
C SER A 283 -18.01 3.11 3.92
N VAL A 284 -17.09 3.73 4.65
CA VAL A 284 -17.13 3.84 6.12
C VAL A 284 -18.32 4.69 6.56
N ILE A 285 -18.57 5.82 5.90
CA ILE A 285 -19.75 6.68 6.19
C ILE A 285 -21.03 5.87 6.07
N MET A 286 -21.19 5.11 4.97
CA MET A 286 -22.38 4.28 4.75
C MET A 286 -22.48 3.15 5.78
N ALA A 287 -21.38 2.47 6.09
CA ALA A 287 -21.36 1.39 7.08
C ALA A 287 -21.78 1.87 8.48
N VAL A 288 -21.23 3.01 8.92
CA VAL A 288 -21.57 3.62 10.21
C VAL A 288 -23.01 4.14 10.20
N TYR A 289 -23.48 4.69 9.08
CA TYR A 289 -24.87 5.10 8.93
C TYR A 289 -25.84 3.91 9.05
N VAL A 290 -25.52 2.75 8.47
CA VAL A 290 -26.29 1.50 8.66
C VAL A 290 -26.36 1.15 10.14
N PHE A 291 -25.21 1.13 10.83
CA PHE A 291 -25.11 0.80 12.24
C PHE A 291 -26.00 1.70 13.12
N PHE A 292 -25.91 3.02 12.99
CA PHE A 292 -26.64 3.93 13.88
C PHE A 292 -28.10 4.16 13.54
N SER A 293 -28.51 3.89 12.28
CA SER A 293 -29.85 4.23 11.80
C SER A 293 -30.81 3.06 11.71
N PHE A 294 -30.33 1.83 11.69
CA PHE A 294 -31.15 0.63 11.42
C PHE A 294 -30.83 -0.57 12.31
N HIS A 295 -29.84 -0.49 13.21
CA HIS A 295 -29.42 -1.65 14.02
C HIS A 295 -30.56 -2.28 14.83
N ASP A 296 -31.43 -1.45 15.40
CA ASP A 296 -32.55 -1.90 16.25
C ASP A 296 -33.70 -2.53 15.44
N ASP A 297 -33.78 -2.21 14.13
CA ASP A 297 -34.86 -2.65 13.24
C ASP A 297 -34.51 -3.96 12.49
N LEU A 298 -33.25 -4.43 12.61
CA LEU A 298 -32.74 -5.55 11.82
C LEU A 298 -32.80 -6.89 12.57
N PRO A 299 -33.10 -8.00 11.88
CA PRO A 299 -32.89 -9.34 12.43
C PRO A 299 -31.46 -9.51 12.93
N PHE A 300 -31.31 -10.16 14.10
CA PHE A 300 -30.03 -10.28 14.81
C PHE A 300 -28.85 -10.70 13.91
N ILE A 301 -29.04 -11.72 13.06
CA ILE A 301 -27.98 -12.22 12.17
C ILE A 301 -27.56 -11.16 11.15
N GLN A 302 -28.52 -10.45 10.54
CA GLN A 302 -28.22 -9.38 9.58
C GLN A 302 -27.51 -8.21 10.26
N ALA A 303 -27.95 -7.84 11.46
CA ALA A 303 -27.30 -6.82 12.27
C ALA A 303 -25.83 -7.18 12.58
N VAL A 304 -25.55 -8.43 12.97
CA VAL A 304 -24.18 -8.91 13.22
C VAL A 304 -23.32 -8.82 11.96
N ILE A 305 -23.82 -9.28 10.81
CA ILE A 305 -23.06 -9.25 9.55
C ILE A 305 -22.76 -7.81 9.10
N LEU A 306 -23.74 -6.91 9.18
CA LEU A 306 -23.55 -5.51 8.80
C LEU A 306 -22.58 -4.80 9.77
N ASN A 307 -22.63 -5.12 11.06
CA ASN A 307 -21.67 -4.62 12.05
C ASN A 307 -20.24 -5.11 11.74
N LEU A 308 -20.08 -6.38 11.36
CA LEU A 308 -18.78 -6.90 10.92
C LEU A 308 -18.26 -6.15 9.68
N ASN A 309 -19.13 -5.76 8.75
CA ASN A 309 -18.73 -4.96 7.59
C ASN A 309 -18.24 -3.55 7.95
N VAL A 310 -18.70 -2.96 9.07
CA VAL A 310 -18.10 -1.71 9.60
C VAL A 310 -16.63 -1.94 9.95
N PHE A 311 -16.32 -3.04 10.65
CA PHE A 311 -14.93 -3.38 10.96
C PHE A 311 -14.11 -3.65 9.69
N ALA A 312 -14.69 -4.35 8.70
CA ALA A 312 -14.03 -4.61 7.43
C ALA A 312 -13.69 -3.32 6.67
N THR A 313 -14.60 -2.35 6.60
CA THR A 313 -14.36 -1.07 5.89
C THR A 313 -13.33 -0.19 6.58
N LEU A 314 -13.38 -0.10 7.91
CA LEU A 314 -12.37 0.61 8.71
C LEU A 314 -10.99 -0.03 8.56
N PHE A 315 -10.95 -1.36 8.61
CA PHE A 315 -9.74 -2.15 8.39
C PHE A 315 -9.11 -1.83 7.02
N MET A 316 -9.89 -1.91 5.94
CA MET A 316 -9.38 -1.63 4.59
C MET A 316 -8.88 -0.19 4.47
N THR A 317 -9.57 0.77 5.08
CA THR A 317 -9.15 2.17 5.12
C THR A 317 -7.79 2.32 5.80
N TYR A 318 -7.62 1.67 6.95
CA TYR A 318 -6.36 1.70 7.69
C TYR A 318 -5.20 1.11 6.88
N PHE A 319 -5.37 -0.10 6.33
CA PHE A 319 -4.28 -0.79 5.62
C PHE A 319 -3.95 -0.18 4.25
N SER A 320 -4.88 0.55 3.64
CA SER A 320 -4.63 1.26 2.38
C SER A 320 -3.83 2.55 2.58
N LEU A 321 -3.98 3.22 3.74
CA LEU A 321 -3.38 4.53 4.00
C LEU A 321 -2.18 4.48 4.94
N LYS A 322 -2.23 3.70 6.02
CA LYS A 322 -1.22 3.70 7.07
C LYS A 322 0.19 3.40 6.58
N PRO A 323 0.43 2.37 5.72
CA PRO A 323 1.78 2.08 5.24
C PRO A 323 2.38 3.27 4.48
N VAL A 324 1.58 3.91 3.64
CA VAL A 324 1.99 5.08 2.85
C VAL A 324 2.24 6.29 3.76
N CYS A 325 1.36 6.54 4.74
CA CYS A 325 1.56 7.61 5.72
C CYS A 325 2.88 7.46 6.47
N ASN A 326 3.27 6.22 6.82
CA ASN A 326 4.53 5.97 7.51
C ASN A 326 5.75 6.28 6.63
N VAL A 327 5.72 5.92 5.33
CA VAL A 327 6.78 6.30 4.39
C VAL A 327 6.92 7.82 4.31
N GLN A 328 5.80 8.54 4.18
CA GLN A 328 5.80 10.01 4.09
C GLN A 328 6.28 10.67 5.39
N PHE A 329 5.94 10.09 6.54
CA PHE A 329 6.43 10.53 7.84
C PHE A 329 7.95 10.38 7.96
N GLN A 330 8.49 9.21 7.63
CA GLN A 330 9.92 8.95 7.74
C GLN A 330 10.74 9.83 6.77
N LEU A 331 10.25 10.06 5.55
CA LEU A 331 10.88 11.02 4.63
C LEU A 331 10.90 12.44 5.19
N HIS A 332 9.81 12.86 5.85
CA HIS A 332 9.75 14.17 6.47
C HIS A 332 10.66 14.26 7.70
N ASP A 333 10.77 13.21 8.50
CA ASP A 333 11.59 13.21 9.71
C ASP A 333 13.09 13.44 9.41
N THR A 334 13.56 13.01 8.23
CA THR A 334 14.91 13.34 7.76
C THR A 334 15.18 14.84 7.75
N SER A 335 14.21 15.66 7.32
CA SER A 335 14.36 17.12 7.29
C SER A 335 14.50 17.70 8.71
N ARG A 336 13.74 17.16 9.68
CA ARG A 336 13.81 17.57 11.08
C ARG A 336 15.19 17.28 11.66
N ILE A 337 15.73 16.08 11.43
CA ILE A 337 17.05 15.67 11.93
C ILE A 337 18.14 16.60 11.38
N LEU A 338 18.10 16.89 10.08
CA LEU A 338 19.05 17.80 9.42
C LEU A 338 18.95 19.23 9.97
N MET A 339 17.75 19.80 10.07
CA MET A 339 17.57 21.18 10.57
C MET A 339 17.98 21.37 12.03
N GLU A 340 17.92 20.33 12.86
CA GLU A 340 18.38 20.35 14.24
C GLU A 340 19.92 20.23 14.37
N SER A 341 20.64 19.97 13.28
CA SER A 341 22.09 19.73 13.28
C SER A 341 22.88 21.04 13.29
N ARG A 342 23.20 21.53 14.49
CA ARG A 342 24.00 22.77 14.69
C ARG A 342 25.50 22.61 14.37
N GLU A 343 25.95 21.40 14.09
CA GLU A 343 27.37 21.13 13.81
C GLU A 343 27.85 21.75 12.49
N PHE A 344 26.94 21.96 11.53
CA PHE A 344 27.25 22.57 10.25
C PHE A 344 27.45 24.09 10.33
N GLU A 345 26.81 24.77 11.29
CA GLU A 345 26.96 26.23 11.49
C GLU A 345 28.40 26.65 11.86
N LYS A 346 29.22 25.70 12.31
CA LYS A 346 30.61 25.91 12.75
C LYS A 346 31.64 25.23 11.83
N SER A 347 31.20 24.68 10.70
CA SER A 347 32.08 23.99 9.76
C SER A 347 32.76 25.00 8.84
N ASP A 348 34.10 25.01 8.83
CA ASP A 348 34.89 25.79 7.88
C ASP A 348 35.02 25.10 6.49
N ASP A 349 34.58 23.84 6.39
CA ASP A 349 34.62 23.06 5.15
C ASP A 349 33.41 23.38 4.25
N SER A 350 33.70 23.96 3.08
CA SER A 350 32.71 24.34 2.08
C SER A 350 31.97 23.14 1.47
N ASP A 351 32.64 22.00 1.33
CA ASP A 351 32.06 20.81 0.70
C ASP A 351 31.05 20.14 1.63
N VAL A 352 31.34 20.12 2.94
CA VAL A 352 30.42 19.67 3.99
C VAL A 352 29.18 20.56 4.03
N MET A 353 29.38 21.88 4.01
CA MET A 353 28.27 22.85 4.04
C MET A 353 27.39 22.76 2.78
N ASN A 354 28.01 22.66 1.60
CA ASN A 354 27.28 22.50 0.34
C ASN A 354 26.48 21.19 0.31
N THR A 355 27.10 20.08 0.75
CA THR A 355 26.43 18.77 0.82
C THR A 355 25.23 18.82 1.77
N TYR A 356 25.39 19.45 2.94
CA TYR A 356 24.31 19.66 3.90
C TYR A 356 23.16 20.49 3.31
N HIS A 357 23.45 21.62 2.67
CA HIS A 357 22.43 22.44 2.01
C HIS A 357 21.66 21.67 0.94
N VAL A 358 22.37 20.88 0.13
CA VAL A 358 21.76 20.02 -0.88
C VAL A 358 20.85 18.97 -0.23
N MET A 359 21.27 18.33 0.85
CA MET A 359 20.44 17.36 1.58
C MET A 359 19.18 18.00 2.15
N ILE A 360 19.28 19.20 2.72
CA ILE A 360 18.11 19.96 3.21
C ILE A 360 17.17 20.32 2.07
N ASP A 361 17.69 20.88 0.97
CA ASP A 361 16.85 21.31 -0.15
C ASP A 361 16.08 20.12 -0.74
N ARG A 362 16.74 18.98 -0.92
CA ARG A 362 16.08 17.72 -1.32
C ARG A 362 15.00 17.30 -0.32
N SER A 363 15.28 17.36 0.98
CA SER A 363 14.33 16.95 2.03
C SER A 363 13.09 17.84 2.08
N LEU A 364 13.23 19.14 1.78
CA LEU A 364 12.12 20.09 1.83
C LEU A 364 11.32 20.11 0.52
N ARG A 365 11.99 19.94 -0.63
CA ARG A 365 11.40 20.14 -1.96
C ARG A 365 11.14 18.86 -2.77
N HIS A 366 11.37 17.66 -2.22
CA HIS A 366 11.12 16.42 -2.95
C HIS A 366 9.65 16.29 -3.42
N THR A 367 9.48 15.77 -4.63
CA THR A 367 8.17 15.52 -5.27
C THR A 367 7.58 14.15 -4.93
N ALA A 368 8.19 13.39 -4.01
CA ALA A 368 7.74 12.04 -3.66
C ALA A 368 6.47 12.02 -2.77
N ARG A 369 5.82 13.16 -2.53
CA ARG A 369 4.64 13.27 -1.68
C ARG A 369 3.39 12.76 -2.40
N LEU A 370 2.67 11.85 -1.74
CA LEU A 370 1.37 11.38 -2.22
C LEU A 370 0.23 12.25 -1.67
N ARG A 371 -0.80 12.43 -2.50
CA ARG A 371 -1.99 13.21 -2.17
C ARG A 371 -3.24 12.52 -2.69
N VAL A 372 -4.29 12.51 -1.88
CA VAL A 372 -5.64 12.08 -2.29
C VAL A 372 -6.27 13.17 -3.13
N LEU A 373 -6.75 12.81 -4.34
CA LEU A 373 -7.23 13.74 -5.38
C LEU A 373 -6.30 14.94 -5.66
N GLY A 374 -5.00 14.81 -5.42
CA GLY A 374 -4.05 15.93 -5.57
C GLY A 374 -4.13 17.03 -4.51
N GLY A 375 -5.17 17.04 -3.66
CA GLY A 375 -5.43 18.09 -2.67
C GLY A 375 -5.04 17.73 -1.23
N ILE A 376 -5.35 16.51 -0.79
CA ILE A 376 -5.20 16.12 0.62
C ILE A 376 -3.89 15.33 0.80
N PRO A 377 -2.91 15.82 1.58
CA PRO A 377 -1.65 15.11 1.78
C PRO A 377 -1.87 13.79 2.54
N ILE A 378 -1.21 12.73 2.07
CA ILE A 378 -1.20 11.44 2.79
C ILE A 378 -0.12 11.53 3.88
N TYR A 379 -0.52 11.92 5.08
CA TYR A 379 0.38 12.11 6.23
C TYR A 379 -0.32 11.63 7.53
N PRO A 380 0.40 11.16 8.57
CA PRO A 380 -0.23 10.60 9.76
C PRO A 380 -1.23 11.53 10.46
N THR A 381 -0.96 12.84 10.54
CA THR A 381 -1.89 13.79 11.18
C THR A 381 -3.18 13.90 10.38
N THR A 382 -3.09 14.09 9.07
CA THR A 382 -4.26 14.12 8.16
C THR A 382 -5.03 12.81 8.19
N PHE A 383 -4.35 11.67 8.24
CA PHE A 383 -4.97 10.35 8.38
C PHE A 383 -5.72 10.21 9.71
N ASN A 384 -5.11 10.58 10.83
CA ASN A 384 -5.77 10.51 12.14
C ASN A 384 -7.01 11.42 12.21
N ILE A 385 -6.91 12.64 11.65
CA ILE A 385 -8.04 13.56 11.51
C ILE A 385 -9.14 12.90 10.66
N ALA A 386 -8.81 12.36 9.50
CA ALA A 386 -9.78 11.70 8.63
C ALA A 386 -10.45 10.49 9.32
N MET A 387 -9.68 9.63 9.98
CA MET A 387 -10.21 8.47 10.72
C MET A 387 -11.11 8.87 11.90
N PHE A 388 -10.98 10.07 12.43
CA PHE A 388 -11.89 10.61 13.43
C PHE A 388 -13.15 11.22 12.81
N PHE A 389 -13.00 12.10 11.81
CA PHE A 389 -14.13 12.83 11.22
C PHE A 389 -15.03 11.98 10.31
N ILE A 390 -14.45 11.09 9.50
CA ILE A 390 -15.18 10.34 8.48
C ILE A 390 -16.25 9.40 9.09
N PRO A 391 -15.96 8.58 10.11
CA PRO A 391 -16.99 7.80 10.78
C PRO A 391 -18.09 8.68 11.38
N ASN A 392 -17.74 9.83 11.95
CA ASN A 392 -18.70 10.76 12.56
C ASN A 392 -19.67 11.38 11.53
N LEU A 393 -19.30 11.47 10.25
CA LEU A 393 -20.24 11.87 9.20
C LEU A 393 -21.37 10.85 9.00
N GLY A 394 -21.10 9.55 9.19
CA GLY A 394 -22.14 8.52 9.17
C GLY A 394 -23.14 8.67 10.32
N ILE A 395 -22.64 9.05 11.51
CA ILE A 395 -23.48 9.37 12.67
C ILE A 395 -24.31 10.62 12.40
N LEU A 396 -23.72 11.67 11.83
CA LEU A 396 -24.43 12.88 11.45
C LEU A 396 -25.57 12.61 10.45
N LEU A 397 -25.34 11.75 9.46
CA LEU A 397 -26.39 11.31 8.53
C LEU A 397 -27.53 10.60 9.27
N SER A 398 -27.22 9.81 10.30
CA SER A 398 -28.23 9.17 11.15
C SER A 398 -29.08 10.21 11.90
N PHE A 399 -28.45 11.23 12.47
CA PHE A 399 -29.16 12.35 13.09
C PHE A 399 -30.04 13.10 12.09
N VAL A 400 -29.54 13.39 10.89
CA VAL A 400 -30.33 14.03 9.83
C VAL A 400 -31.56 13.20 9.47
N LYS A 401 -31.40 11.87 9.29
CA LYS A 401 -32.54 10.96 9.03
C LYS A 401 -33.58 11.03 10.15
N LYS A 402 -33.15 10.93 11.41
CA LYS A 402 -34.04 10.98 12.59
C LYS A 402 -34.76 12.33 12.71
N SER A 403 -34.07 13.43 12.43
CA SER A 403 -34.66 14.77 12.40
C SER A 403 -35.70 14.87 11.28
N LEU A 404 -35.39 14.45 10.05
CA LEU A 404 -36.32 14.49 8.92
C LEU A 404 -37.60 13.69 9.21
N HIS A 405 -37.47 12.51 9.80
CA HIS A 405 -38.61 11.70 10.24
C HIS A 405 -39.44 12.42 11.31
N SER A 406 -38.80 13.09 12.26
CA SER A 406 -39.48 13.85 13.33
C SER A 406 -40.24 15.07 12.79
N TYR A 407 -39.81 15.64 11.67
CA TYR A 407 -40.49 16.76 10.99
C TYR A 407 -41.57 16.31 9.98
N GLY A 408 -41.93 15.03 9.95
CA GLY A 408 -43.05 14.53 9.14
C GLY A 408 -42.73 14.31 7.66
N LEU A 409 -41.45 14.32 7.28
CA LEU A 409 -41.03 13.78 5.98
C LEU A 409 -40.88 12.27 6.13
N GLU A 410 -41.93 11.52 5.78
CA GLU A 410 -41.88 10.06 5.73
C GLU A 410 -40.80 9.62 4.74
N MET A 411 -39.64 9.26 5.27
CA MET A 411 -38.64 8.50 4.52
C MET A 411 -38.91 7.04 4.85
N HIS A 412 -39.59 6.34 3.94
CA HIS A 412 -39.94 4.93 4.10
C HIS A 412 -38.72 4.11 4.56
N HIS A 413 -38.95 3.23 5.53
CA HIS A 413 -37.97 2.40 6.22
C HIS A 413 -36.98 1.69 5.29
#